data_AF-A0A7S4JJI0-F1
#
_entry.id   AF-A0A7S4JJI0-F1
#
_cell.length_a   1.000
_cell.length_b   1.000
_cell.length_c   1.000
_cell.angle_alpha   90.00
_cell.angle_beta   90.00
_cell.angle_gamma   90.00
#
_symmetry.space_group_name_H-M   'P 1'
#
loop_
_entity.id
_entity.type
_entity.pdbx_description
1 polymer ?
#
loop_
_entity_poly.entity_id
_entity_poly.type
_entity_poly.pdbx_seq_one_letter_code
_entity_poly.pdbx_strand_id
1 'polypeptide(L)'
;RGQVVAVSDTGIDMNNCYFADEDGTMPTEKRDDTRRKVIEYHAYVDDKDNDGGHGTHVAATVAGRLDDSDDETVHAGDGIARGAKLAFLDMGYPDGRLMTP
;
A
#
# COMPACT_ATOMS: atom_id res chain seq x y z
N ARG A 1 -11.63 -10.37 -5.64
CA ARG A 1 -12.10 -9.55 -4.49
C ARG A 1 -12.34 -10.50 -3.33
N GLY A 2 -12.01 -10.08 -2.10
CA GLY A 2 -12.02 -10.93 -0.90
C GLY A 2 -10.67 -11.52 -0.51
N GLN A 3 -9.61 -11.21 -1.27
CA GLN A 3 -8.22 -11.58 -0.97
C GLN A 3 -7.53 -10.44 -0.24
N VAL A 4 -6.63 -10.79 0.67
CA VAL A 4 -5.66 -9.89 1.27
C VAL A 4 -4.28 -10.37 0.84
N VAL A 5 -3.45 -9.45 0.33
CA VAL A 5 -2.05 -9.73 0.01
C VAL A 5 -1.19 -9.02 1.03
N ALA A 6 -0.26 -9.75 1.64
CA ALA A 6 0.73 -9.18 2.52
C ALA A 6 1.96 -8.72 1.70
N VAL A 7 2.45 -7.51 1.96
CA VAL A 7 3.68 -6.97 1.36
C VAL A 7 4.59 -6.51 2.50
N SER A 8 5.86 -6.90 2.43
CA SER A 8 6.89 -6.47 3.37
C SER A 8 8.01 -5.79 2.60
N ASP A 9 8.18 -4.48 2.79
CA ASP A 9 9.06 -3.65 1.95
C ASP A 9 9.47 -2.35 2.67
N THR A 10 9.92 -1.32 1.94
CA THR A 10 10.50 -0.08 2.47
C THR A 10 9.52 0.95 3.01
N GLY A 11 8.28 0.55 3.26
CA GLY A 11 7.17 1.46 3.51
C GLY A 11 6.30 1.66 2.28
N ILE A 12 5.22 2.42 2.47
CA ILE A 12 4.28 2.72 1.39
C ILE A 12 3.69 4.12 1.59
N ASP A 13 3.68 4.94 0.54
CA ASP A 13 3.10 6.28 0.58
C ASP A 13 1.57 6.20 0.59
N MET A 14 0.97 6.42 1.77
CA MET A 14 -0.49 6.40 1.94
C MET A 14 -1.22 7.57 1.28
N ASN A 15 -0.52 8.63 0.88
CA ASN A 15 -1.14 9.74 0.12
C ASN A 15 -1.22 9.44 -1.38
N ASN A 16 -0.58 8.36 -1.84
CA ASN A 16 -0.65 7.95 -3.22
C ASN A 16 -2.09 7.51 -3.58
N CYS A 17 -2.63 8.00 -4.69
CA CYS A 17 -4.01 7.75 -5.13
C CYS A 17 -4.35 6.25 -5.33
N TYR A 18 -3.35 5.38 -5.48
CA TYR A 18 -3.56 3.94 -5.56
C TYR A 18 -3.85 3.29 -4.19
N PHE A 19 -3.58 3.98 -3.08
CA PHE A 19 -3.73 3.48 -1.71
C PHE A 19 -4.58 4.35 -0.79
N ALA A 20 -4.61 5.67 -1.05
CA ALA A 20 -5.30 6.64 -0.24
C ALA A 20 -6.75 6.22 0.07
N ASP A 21 -7.13 6.36 1.33
CA ASP A 21 -8.50 6.17 1.79
C ASP A 21 -9.23 7.52 1.79
N GLU A 22 -10.56 7.52 1.68
CA GLU A 22 -11.36 8.75 1.61
C GLU A 22 -11.21 9.62 2.86
N ASP A 23 -10.94 9.00 4.01
CA ASP A 23 -10.77 9.68 5.30
C ASP A 23 -9.38 10.28 5.51
N GLY A 24 -8.43 9.98 4.61
CA GLY A 24 -7.04 10.46 4.68
C GLY A 24 -6.25 9.97 5.89
N THR A 25 -6.75 8.96 6.62
CA THR A 25 -6.11 8.47 7.83
C THR A 25 -5.13 7.33 7.55
N MET A 26 -4.04 7.28 8.30
CA MET A 26 -3.08 6.17 8.23
C MET A 26 -3.69 4.89 8.83
N PRO A 27 -3.54 3.72 8.17
CA PRO A 27 -3.88 2.43 8.76
C PRO A 27 -3.04 2.14 10.01
N THR A 28 -3.56 1.27 10.87
CA THR A 28 -2.87 0.84 12.10
C THR A 28 -2.45 -0.63 12.00
N GLU A 29 -1.71 -1.12 12.99
CA GLU A 29 -1.40 -2.56 13.14
C GLU A 29 -2.65 -3.41 13.37
N LYS A 30 -3.78 -2.80 13.77
CA LYS A 30 -5.06 -3.49 13.86
C LYS A 30 -5.72 -3.49 12.49
N ARG A 31 -6.02 -4.70 12.02
CA ARG A 31 -6.80 -4.94 10.82
C ARG A 31 -8.14 -4.20 10.86
N ASP A 32 -8.39 -3.39 9.85
CA ASP A 32 -9.62 -2.67 9.60
C ASP A 32 -10.14 -2.96 8.19
N ASP A 33 -11.10 -3.88 8.09
CA ASP A 33 -11.70 -4.27 6.82
C ASP A 33 -12.62 -3.19 6.21
N THR A 34 -12.89 -2.08 6.91
CA THR A 34 -13.69 -0.97 6.35
C THR A 34 -12.90 -0.10 5.37
N ARG A 35 -11.56 -0.07 5.52
CA ARG A 35 -10.64 0.67 4.65
C ARG A 35 -10.68 0.22 3.20
N ARG A 36 -10.49 1.15 2.27
CA ARG A 36 -10.59 0.90 0.83
C ARG A 36 -9.53 -0.06 0.31
N LYS A 37 -8.27 0.15 0.70
CA LYS A 37 -7.11 -0.53 0.10
C LYS A 37 -6.16 -1.15 1.09
N VAL A 38 -5.51 -0.36 1.95
CA VAL A 38 -4.57 -0.85 2.96
C VAL A 38 -5.34 -1.02 4.27
N ILE A 39 -5.51 -2.27 4.72
CA ILE A 39 -6.35 -2.59 5.88
C ILE A 39 -5.54 -2.79 7.16
N GLU A 40 -4.23 -2.91 7.06
CA GLU A 40 -3.33 -3.17 8.18
C GLU A 40 -1.94 -2.67 7.80
N TYR A 41 -1.27 -1.96 8.69
CA TYR A 41 0.10 -1.44 8.51
C TYR A 41 0.91 -1.67 9.78
N HIS A 42 2.00 -2.41 9.66
CA HIS A 42 2.98 -2.65 10.71
C HIS A 42 4.24 -1.82 10.45
N ALA A 43 4.47 -0.81 11.28
CA ALA A 43 5.62 0.09 11.18
C ALA A 43 6.83 -0.47 11.96
N TYR A 44 7.49 -1.52 11.45
CA TYR A 44 8.54 -2.22 12.20
C TYR A 44 9.84 -1.40 12.28
N VAL A 45 10.28 -0.78 11.17
CA VAL A 45 11.42 0.16 11.20
C VAL A 45 10.91 1.61 11.33
N ASP A 46 10.04 2.04 10.43
CA ASP A 46 9.34 3.31 10.52
C ASP A 46 7.97 3.25 9.81
N ASP A 47 7.35 4.41 9.58
CA ASP A 47 6.01 4.57 8.99
C ASP A 47 6.01 5.37 7.67
N LYS A 48 7.15 5.42 6.96
CA LYS A 48 7.33 6.29 5.79
C LYS A 48 8.03 5.58 4.64
N ASP A 49 7.58 5.89 3.43
CA ASP A 49 8.36 5.64 2.24
C ASP A 49 8.97 6.94 1.70
N ASN A 50 10.09 6.82 1.01
CA ASN A 50 10.71 7.96 0.33
C ASN A 50 9.97 8.30 -0.97
N ASP A 51 10.22 9.49 -1.51
CA ASP A 51 9.78 9.83 -2.86
C ASP A 51 10.42 8.86 -3.88
N GLY A 52 9.60 8.28 -4.75
CA GLY A 52 10.01 7.17 -5.63
C GLY A 52 10.32 5.85 -4.89
N GLY A 53 9.76 5.68 -3.70
CA GLY A 53 10.02 4.55 -2.81
C GLY A 53 9.69 3.17 -3.40
N HIS A 54 10.52 2.20 -3.04
CA HIS A 54 10.46 0.84 -3.59
C HIS A 54 9.19 0.12 -3.15
N GLY A 55 8.84 0.20 -1.87
CA GLY A 55 7.66 -0.44 -1.32
C GLY A 55 6.35 0.11 -1.89
N THR A 56 6.26 1.42 -2.13
CA THR A 56 5.13 2.03 -2.87
C THR A 56 4.99 1.43 -4.27
N HIS A 57 6.07 1.36 -5.03
CA HIS A 57 6.05 0.80 -6.39
C HIS A 57 5.69 -0.70 -6.41
N VAL A 58 6.26 -1.48 -5.50
CA VAL A 58 5.97 -2.92 -5.35
C VAL A 58 4.51 -3.13 -4.95
N ALA A 59 4.02 -2.44 -3.93
CA ALA A 59 2.63 -2.56 -3.48
C ALA A 59 1.64 -2.15 -4.58
N ALA A 60 1.98 -1.14 -5.39
CA ALA A 60 1.15 -0.66 -6.48
C ALA A 60 1.06 -1.73 -7.58
N THR A 61 2.21 -2.30 -7.95
CA THR A 61 2.30 -3.40 -8.93
C THR A 61 1.47 -4.61 -8.48
N VAL A 62 1.49 -4.92 -7.18
CA VAL A 62 0.76 -6.06 -6.62
C VAL A 62 -0.75 -5.82 -6.58
N ALA A 63 -1.20 -4.74 -5.95
CA ALA A 63 -2.62 -4.53 -5.66
C ALA A 63 -3.09 -3.06 -5.68
N GLY A 64 -2.28 -2.13 -6.18
CA GLY A 64 -2.66 -0.74 -6.36
C GLY A 64 -3.95 -0.62 -7.16
N ARG A 65 -4.81 0.31 -6.77
CA ARG A 65 -6.00 0.63 -7.56
C ARG A 65 -6.40 2.10 -7.41
N LEU A 66 -6.51 2.80 -8.53
CA LEU A 66 -7.05 4.15 -8.53
C LEU A 66 -8.49 4.15 -8.03
N ASP A 67 -8.79 5.10 -7.15
CA ASP A 67 -10.17 5.36 -6.77
C ASP A 67 -10.83 6.19 -7.86
N ASP A 68 -11.96 5.68 -8.34
CA ASP A 68 -12.93 6.43 -9.13
C ASP A 68 -12.49 6.99 -10.50
N SER A 69 -12.36 6.07 -11.46
CA SER A 69 -12.57 6.43 -12.86
C SER A 69 -13.22 5.26 -13.59
N ASP A 70 -14.23 5.50 -14.42
CA ASP A 70 -14.79 4.49 -15.33
C ASP A 70 -14.00 4.41 -16.65
N ASP A 71 -12.94 5.22 -16.76
CA ASP A 71 -12.08 5.28 -17.91
C ASP A 71 -10.93 4.27 -17.76
N GLU A 72 -11.02 3.14 -18.47
CA GLU A 72 -9.98 2.11 -18.45
C GLU A 72 -8.59 2.63 -18.89
N THR A 73 -8.50 3.80 -19.54
CA THR A 73 -7.21 4.40 -19.91
C THR A 73 -6.45 4.98 -18.73
N VAL A 74 -7.15 5.40 -17.66
CA VAL A 74 -6.52 5.83 -16.40
C VAL A 74 -6.18 4.66 -15.47
N HIS A 75 -6.81 3.49 -15.64
CA HIS A 75 -6.45 2.24 -14.92
C HIS A 75 -5.27 1.48 -15.51
N ALA A 76 -4.55 2.04 -16.48
CA ALA A 76 -3.39 1.39 -17.09
C ALA A 76 -2.28 1.05 -16.06
N GLY A 77 -2.25 1.74 -14.91
CA GLY A 77 -1.32 1.50 -13.80
C GLY A 77 -1.85 0.63 -12.67
N ASP A 78 -3.05 0.05 -12.79
CA ASP A 78 -3.62 -0.82 -11.76
C ASP A 78 -2.75 -2.06 -11.53
N GLY A 79 -2.67 -2.48 -10.26
CA GLY A 79 -1.96 -3.69 -9.87
C GLY A 79 -2.62 -4.97 -10.39
N ILE A 80 -1.83 -6.03 -10.49
CA ILE A 80 -2.30 -7.35 -10.97
C ILE A 80 -3.52 -7.84 -10.18
N ALA A 81 -3.49 -7.67 -8.86
CA ALA A 81 -4.58 -7.98 -7.94
C ALA A 81 -5.30 -6.71 -7.47
N ARG A 82 -5.62 -5.76 -8.36
CA ARG A 82 -6.35 -4.50 -8.07
C ARG A 82 -7.60 -4.64 -7.18
N GLY A 83 -8.26 -5.79 -7.18
CA GLY A 83 -9.42 -6.10 -6.32
C GLY A 83 -9.09 -6.66 -4.93
N ALA A 84 -7.81 -6.84 -4.60
CA ALA A 84 -7.34 -7.28 -3.29
C ALA A 84 -7.12 -6.07 -2.36
N LYS A 85 -7.13 -6.36 -1.06
CA LYS A 85 -6.69 -5.47 0.02
C LYS A 85 -5.23 -5.78 0.37
N LEU A 86 -4.54 -4.80 0.96
CA LEU A 86 -3.15 -4.92 1.38
C LEU A 86 -3.05 -4.95 2.90
N ALA A 87 -2.25 -5.87 3.42
CA ALA A 87 -1.66 -5.79 4.74
C ALA A 87 -0.16 -5.50 4.54
N PHE A 88 0.36 -4.45 5.15
CA PHE A 88 1.72 -3.98 4.89
C PHE A 88 2.59 -4.11 6.14
N LEU A 89 3.83 -4.54 5.94
CA LEU A 89 4.89 -4.51 6.95
C LEU A 89 6.02 -3.63 6.44
N ASP A 90 6.22 -2.51 7.08
CA ASP A 90 7.34 -1.62 6.83
C ASP A 90 8.57 -2.10 7.60
N MET A 91 9.54 -2.60 6.84
CA MET A 91 10.78 -3.12 7.36
C MET A 91 12.00 -2.38 6.78
N GLY A 92 11.79 -1.21 6.16
CA GLY A 92 12.83 -0.47 5.46
C GLY A 92 13.42 0.68 6.25
N TYR A 93 14.71 0.92 6.02
CA TYR A 93 15.34 2.19 6.37
C TYR A 93 15.17 3.20 5.23
N PRO A 94 15.33 4.51 5.53
CA PRO A 94 15.35 5.56 4.51
C PRO A 94 16.43 5.40 3.43
N ASP A 95 17.41 4.51 3.60
CA ASP A 95 18.43 4.20 2.59
C ASP A 95 18.12 2.93 1.77
N GLY A 96 16.92 2.36 1.91
CA GLY A 96 16.43 1.20 1.17
C GLY A 96 16.91 -0.15 1.70
N ARG A 97 17.68 -0.19 2.79
CA ARG A 97 18.01 -1.45 3.47
C ARG A 97 16.79 -2.01 4.21
N LEU A 98 16.67 -3.33 4.26
CA LEU A 98 15.61 -4.00 4.99
C LEU A 98 16.13 -4.63 6.29
N MET A 99 15.33 -4.60 7.36
CA MET A 99 15.61 -5.25 8.64
C MET A 99 14.54 -6.29 8.95
N THR A 100 14.94 -7.55 9.12
CA THR A 100 14.01 -8.60 9.56
C THR A 100 13.73 -8.51 11.06
N PRO A 101 12.50 -8.83 11.50
CA PRO A 101 12.13 -8.94 12.91
C PRO A 101 13.03 -9.82 13.78
#